data_AF-A0A445CKC9-F1
#
_entry.id   AF-A0A445CKC9-F1
#
_cell.length_a   1.000
_cell.length_b   1.000
_cell.length_c   1.000
_cell.angle_alpha   90.00
_cell.angle_beta   90.00
_cell.angle_gamma   90.00
#
_symmetry.space_group_name_H-M   'P 1'
#
loop_
_entity.id
_entity.type
_entity.pdbx_description
1 polymer ?
#
loop_
_entity_poly.entity_id
_entity_poly.type
_entity_poly.pdbx_seq_one_letter_code
_entity_poly.pdbx_strand_id
1 'polypeptide(L)'
;MSEVKKAIVRELGFGRLMHIPPMRVHHKLLKELANCFNLDKNTIETSYGSFRVKPSTIGAALGLNASGDLFLEKVSYKKLSEENKHIFRRFQGTTLKNLTDEMMSIGVENEQDRLMFKKIFILYIQMAFLLPTTINKISPMHLALIFKMDKITEGNWGAHVLNFIIKGITNYRLKKKKSIDGCPFALMTIYFHLGKNKDNKGEENRGPPWISN
;
A
#
# COMPACT_ATOMS: atom_id res chain seq x y z
N MET A 1 -18.39 -0.45 7.42
CA MET A 1 -18.50 -0.28 5.95
C MET A 1 -19.59 -1.21 5.43
N SER A 2 -20.51 -0.72 4.59
CA SER A 2 -21.62 -1.53 4.03
C SER A 2 -21.13 -2.60 3.06
N GLU A 3 -21.95 -3.61 2.77
CA GLU A 3 -21.58 -4.68 1.83
C GLU A 3 -21.33 -4.17 0.40
N VAL A 4 -22.09 -3.18 -0.07
CA VAL A 4 -21.87 -2.55 -1.38
C VAL A 4 -20.49 -1.89 -1.45
N LYS A 5 -20.09 -1.15 -0.40
CA LYS A 5 -18.75 -0.56 -0.31
C LYS A 5 -17.66 -1.63 -0.29
N LYS A 6 -17.85 -2.74 0.43
CA LYS A 6 -16.91 -3.88 0.43
C LYS A 6 -16.81 -4.54 -0.94
N ALA A 7 -17.91 -4.67 -1.69
CA ALA A 7 -17.90 -5.18 -3.06
C ALA A 7 -17.06 -4.30 -3.98
N ILE A 8 -17.21 -2.97 -3.90
CA ILE A 8 -16.38 -2.02 -4.64
C ILE A 8 -14.88 -2.18 -4.29
N VAL A 9 -14.54 -2.38 -3.02
CA VAL A 9 -13.15 -2.63 -2.60
C VAL A 9 -12.59 -3.93 -3.20
N ARG A 10 -13.42 -4.98 -3.34
CA ARG A 10 -13.03 -6.22 -4.01
C ARG A 10 -12.81 -6.01 -5.51
N GLU A 11 -13.69 -5.27 -6.17
CA GLU A 11 -13.55 -4.91 -7.60
C GLU A 11 -12.26 -4.13 -7.87
N LEU A 12 -11.84 -3.28 -6.93
CA LEU A 12 -10.57 -2.55 -7.03
C LEU A 12 -9.33 -3.43 -6.82
N GLY A 13 -9.48 -4.72 -6.55
CA GLY A 13 -8.36 -5.66 -6.33
C GLY A 13 -7.82 -5.65 -4.90
N PHE A 14 -8.48 -4.97 -3.96
CA PHE A 14 -8.04 -4.87 -2.56
C PHE A 14 -8.84 -5.76 -1.61
N GLY A 15 -9.62 -6.71 -2.14
CA GLY A 15 -10.47 -7.59 -1.35
C GLY A 15 -9.71 -8.35 -0.27
N ARG A 16 -8.50 -8.83 -0.57
CA ARG A 16 -7.66 -9.60 0.36
C ARG A 16 -7.11 -8.76 1.52
N LEU A 17 -6.95 -7.44 1.35
CA LEU A 17 -6.51 -6.55 2.43
C LEU A 17 -7.54 -6.49 3.57
N MET A 18 -8.83 -6.66 3.27
CA MET A 18 -9.88 -6.64 4.28
C MET A 18 -9.80 -7.80 5.28
N HIS A 19 -9.05 -8.86 4.94
CA HIS A 19 -8.85 -10.03 5.80
C HIS A 19 -7.56 -9.95 6.62
N ILE A 20 -6.74 -8.91 6.44
CA ILE A 20 -5.53 -8.71 7.22
C ILE A 20 -5.93 -8.34 8.65
N PRO A 21 -5.54 -9.13 9.67
CA PRO A 21 -5.87 -8.82 11.04
C PRO A 21 -5.14 -7.55 11.48
N PRO A 22 -5.65 -6.83 12.48
CA PRO A 22 -4.91 -5.75 13.11
C PRO A 22 -3.57 -6.28 13.63
N MET A 23 -2.45 -5.85 13.03
CA MET A 23 -1.12 -6.21 13.50
C MET A 23 -0.50 -5.03 14.24
N ARG A 24 0.12 -5.31 15.39
CA ARG A 24 0.93 -4.31 16.09
C ARG A 24 2.28 -4.21 15.40
N VAL A 25 2.62 -3.01 14.94
CA VAL A 25 3.93 -2.72 14.37
C VAL A 25 4.93 -2.59 15.51
N HIS A 26 5.71 -3.63 15.77
CA HIS A 26 6.74 -3.62 16.80
C HIS A 26 7.96 -2.81 16.33
N HIS A 27 8.14 -1.60 16.88
CA HIS A 27 9.22 -0.69 16.47
C HIS A 27 10.63 -1.30 16.54
N LYS A 28 10.89 -2.18 17.52
CA LYS A 28 12.18 -2.87 17.64
C LYS A 28 12.42 -3.79 16.44
N LEU A 29 11.45 -4.65 16.12
CA LEU A 29 11.51 -5.55 14.97
C LEU A 29 11.60 -4.77 13.65
N LEU A 30 10.84 -3.69 13.49
CA LEU A 30 10.90 -2.86 12.30
C LEU A 30 12.31 -2.29 12.06
N LYS A 31 12.97 -1.80 13.11
CA LYS A 31 14.35 -1.30 13.04
C LYS A 31 15.32 -2.41 12.65
N GLU A 32 15.16 -3.58 13.24
CA GLU A 32 15.96 -4.76 12.91
C GLU A 32 15.79 -5.15 11.44
N LEU A 33 14.56 -5.29 10.95
CA LEU A 33 14.27 -5.59 9.55
C LEU A 33 14.85 -4.55 8.59
N ALA A 34 14.77 -3.26 8.92
CA ALA A 34 15.35 -2.21 8.09
C ALA A 34 16.89 -2.30 8.04
N ASN A 35 17.54 -2.63 9.16
CA ASN A 35 19.00 -2.80 9.23
C ASN A 35 19.47 -4.06 8.49
N CYS A 36 18.66 -5.13 8.55
CA CYS A 36 18.87 -6.40 7.86
C CYS A 36 18.57 -6.35 6.34
N PHE A 37 17.94 -5.29 5.84
CA PHE A 37 17.59 -5.18 4.43
C PHE A 37 18.80 -4.78 3.58
N ASN A 38 19.24 -5.66 2.70
CA ASN A 38 20.24 -5.37 1.68
C ASN A 38 19.61 -4.59 0.52
N LEU A 39 19.96 -3.30 0.40
CA LEU A 39 19.41 -2.39 -0.61
C LEU A 39 19.84 -2.74 -2.04
N ASP A 40 21.03 -3.30 -2.24
CA ASP A 40 21.54 -3.62 -3.56
C ASP A 40 20.85 -4.86 -4.15
N LYS A 41 20.57 -5.84 -3.29
CA LYS A 41 19.95 -7.11 -3.68
C LYS A 41 18.43 -7.14 -3.45
N ASN A 42 17.85 -6.11 -2.85
CA ASN A 42 16.48 -6.09 -2.34
C ASN A 42 16.16 -7.33 -1.50
N THR A 43 16.99 -7.63 -0.51
CA THR A 43 16.96 -8.90 0.21
C THR A 43 16.95 -8.68 1.72
N ILE A 44 16.08 -9.38 2.46
CA ILE A 44 16.06 -9.34 3.93
C ILE A 44 16.93 -10.48 4.43
N GLU A 45 17.97 -10.15 5.19
CA GLU A 45 18.89 -11.11 5.82
C GLU A 45 18.50 -11.32 7.28
N THR A 46 17.96 -12.49 7.60
CA THR A 46 17.51 -12.83 8.96
C THR A 46 18.22 -14.07 9.47
N SER A 47 18.08 -14.38 10.76
CA SER A 47 18.53 -15.68 11.31
C SER A 47 17.88 -16.88 10.62
N TYR A 48 16.70 -16.70 10.02
CA TYR A 48 16.01 -17.75 9.26
C TYR A 48 16.52 -17.91 7.82
N GLY A 49 17.39 -17.02 7.34
CA GLY A 49 17.92 -17.04 5.98
C GLY A 49 17.75 -15.71 5.25
N SER A 50 18.08 -15.74 3.97
CA SER A 50 18.13 -14.59 3.07
C SER A 50 16.97 -14.66 2.07
N PHE A 51 16.12 -13.63 2.05
CA PHE A 51 14.89 -13.63 1.25
C PHE A 51 14.85 -12.41 0.33
N ARG A 52 14.88 -12.65 -0.98
CA ARG A 52 14.75 -11.57 -1.96
C ARG A 52 13.30 -11.09 -2.04
N VAL A 53 13.08 -9.82 -1.72
CA VAL A 53 11.78 -9.16 -1.82
C VAL A 53 11.55 -8.72 -3.25
N LYS A 54 10.58 -9.35 -3.91
CA LYS A 54 10.12 -9.00 -5.26
C LYS A 54 8.70 -8.42 -5.21
N PRO A 55 8.25 -7.68 -6.25
CA PRO A 55 6.85 -7.28 -6.37
C PRO A 55 5.87 -8.44 -6.16
N SER A 56 6.16 -9.63 -6.71
CA SER A 56 5.33 -10.82 -6.54
C SER A 56 5.26 -11.31 -5.10
N THR A 57 6.36 -11.23 -4.33
CA THR A 57 6.37 -11.54 -2.89
C THR A 57 5.43 -10.61 -2.13
N ILE A 58 5.43 -9.32 -2.48
CA ILE A 58 4.54 -8.32 -1.87
C ILE A 58 3.09 -8.57 -2.27
N GLY A 59 2.85 -8.87 -3.55
CA GLY A 59 1.53 -9.23 -4.04
C GLY A 59 0.95 -10.47 -3.37
N ALA A 60 1.75 -11.53 -3.22
CA ALA A 60 1.36 -12.76 -2.55
C ALA A 60 1.10 -12.56 -1.05
N ALA A 61 1.97 -11.78 -0.38
CA ALA A 61 1.74 -11.40 0.99
C ALA A 61 0.46 -10.58 1.08
N LEU A 62 0.42 -9.34 0.58
CA LEU A 62 -0.66 -8.39 0.80
C LEU A 62 -1.94 -8.67 -0.01
N GLY A 63 -1.93 -9.63 -0.93
CA GLY A 63 -3.04 -9.88 -1.85
C GLY A 63 -3.26 -8.73 -2.84
N LEU A 64 -2.17 -8.16 -3.35
CA LEU A 64 -2.16 -7.05 -4.30
C LEU A 64 -1.71 -7.52 -5.69
N ASN A 65 -2.14 -6.80 -6.73
CA ASN A 65 -1.58 -7.02 -8.06
C ASN A 65 -0.08 -6.66 -8.08
N ALA A 66 0.73 -7.56 -8.61
CA ALA A 66 2.19 -7.42 -8.73
C ALA A 66 2.69 -7.43 -10.19
N SER A 67 1.75 -7.34 -11.13
CA SER A 67 1.96 -7.35 -12.58
C SER A 67 1.49 -6.03 -13.18
N GLY A 68 1.80 -5.82 -14.47
CA GLY A 68 1.45 -4.60 -15.19
C GLY A 68 2.45 -3.46 -15.00
N ASP A 69 2.06 -2.29 -15.46
CA ASP A 69 2.92 -1.11 -15.51
C ASP A 69 3.12 -0.47 -14.14
N LEU A 70 4.26 0.21 -13.97
CA LEU A 70 4.54 1.04 -12.80
C LEU A 70 3.68 2.30 -12.82
N PHE A 71 3.22 2.72 -11.63
CA PHE A 71 2.53 3.99 -11.49
C PHE A 71 3.46 5.17 -11.73
N LEU A 72 2.95 6.19 -12.42
CA LEU A 72 3.64 7.47 -12.55
C LEU A 72 3.69 8.16 -11.19
N GLU A 73 4.90 8.47 -10.71
CA GLU A 73 5.08 9.15 -9.43
C GLU A 73 4.64 10.62 -9.43
N LYS A 74 4.48 11.22 -10.62
CA LYS A 74 4.20 12.65 -10.75
C LYS A 74 3.14 12.91 -11.81
N VAL A 75 2.14 13.70 -11.43
CA VAL A 75 1.19 14.33 -12.34
C VAL A 75 1.42 15.83 -12.30
N SER A 76 1.57 16.46 -13.47
CA SER A 76 1.71 17.91 -13.54
C SER A 76 0.35 18.57 -13.41
N TYR A 77 0.16 19.42 -12.39
CA TYR A 77 -1.08 20.18 -12.19
C TYR A 77 -1.49 20.96 -13.45
N LYS A 78 -0.53 21.51 -14.18
CA LYS A 78 -0.77 22.26 -15.43
C LYS A 78 -1.40 21.40 -16.54
N LYS A 79 -1.17 20.08 -16.51
CA LYS A 79 -1.68 19.13 -17.50
C LYS A 79 -2.99 18.46 -17.06
N LEU A 80 -3.54 18.80 -15.89
CA LEU A 80 -4.82 18.28 -15.42
C LEU A 80 -5.97 18.96 -16.17
N SER A 81 -7.04 18.21 -16.44
CA SER A 81 -8.34 18.77 -16.81
C SER A 81 -8.90 19.64 -15.69
N GLU A 82 -9.81 20.57 -15.99
CA GLU A 82 -10.43 21.43 -14.97
C GLU A 82 -11.14 20.62 -13.88
N GLU A 83 -11.85 19.56 -14.25
CA GLU A 83 -12.47 18.62 -13.31
C GLU A 83 -11.43 18.00 -12.34
N ASN A 84 -10.29 17.55 -12.87
CA ASN A 84 -9.22 16.99 -12.03
C ASN A 84 -8.55 18.05 -11.16
N LYS A 85 -8.49 19.32 -11.59
CA LYS A 85 -8.03 20.43 -10.75
C LYS A 85 -8.99 20.72 -9.60
N HIS A 86 -10.31 20.58 -9.81
CA HIS A 86 -11.28 20.66 -8.72
C HIS A 86 -11.08 19.55 -7.69
N ILE A 87 -10.90 18.31 -8.14
CA ILE A 87 -10.60 17.17 -7.26
C ILE A 87 -9.27 17.38 -6.51
N PHE A 88 -8.24 17.85 -7.21
CA PHE A 88 -6.94 18.17 -6.59
C PHE A 88 -7.10 19.16 -5.44
N ARG A 89 -7.81 20.27 -5.68
CA ARG A 89 -8.07 21.31 -4.67
C ARG A 89 -8.89 20.77 -3.50
N ARG A 90 -9.89 19.94 -3.75
CA ARG A 90 -10.72 19.32 -2.71
C ARG A 90 -9.90 18.50 -1.71
N PHE A 91 -8.95 17.71 -2.21
CA PHE A 91 -8.14 16.83 -1.38
C PHE A 91 -6.87 17.49 -0.83
N GLN A 92 -6.59 18.73 -1.22
CA GLN A 92 -5.43 19.45 -0.73
C GLN A 92 -5.59 19.76 0.77
N GLY A 93 -4.61 19.32 1.57
CA GLY A 93 -4.63 19.54 3.02
C GLY A 93 -5.57 18.60 3.80
N THR A 94 -6.30 17.72 3.12
CA THR A 94 -7.13 16.69 3.74
C THR A 94 -6.27 15.72 4.55
N THR A 95 -6.75 15.37 5.74
CA THR A 95 -6.08 14.44 6.65
C THR A 95 -6.58 13.01 6.50
N LEU A 96 -5.84 12.03 7.04
CA LEU A 96 -6.32 10.65 7.10
C LEU A 96 -7.65 10.50 7.86
N LYS A 97 -7.86 11.31 8.91
CA LYS A 97 -9.14 11.32 9.64
C LYS A 97 -10.28 11.78 8.74
N ASN A 98 -10.09 12.90 8.04
CA ASN A 98 -11.10 13.42 7.10
C ASN A 98 -11.45 12.38 6.04
N LEU A 99 -10.46 11.67 5.46
CA LEU A 99 -10.70 10.58 4.51
C LEU A 99 -11.48 9.43 5.13
N THR A 100 -11.19 9.08 6.39
CA THR A 100 -11.90 8.01 7.10
C THR A 100 -13.37 8.37 7.29
N ASP A 101 -13.63 9.58 7.77
CA ASP A 101 -14.98 10.09 8.02
C ASP A 101 -15.78 10.15 6.71
N GLU A 102 -15.18 10.70 5.64
CA GLU A 102 -15.81 10.81 4.31
C GLU A 102 -16.04 9.45 3.64
N MET A 103 -15.08 8.52 3.75
CA MET A 103 -15.22 7.15 3.25
C MET A 103 -16.42 6.44 3.89
N MET A 104 -16.67 6.72 5.17
CA MET A 104 -17.80 6.14 5.90
C MET A 104 -19.13 6.81 5.55
N SER A 105 -19.17 8.13 5.38
CA SER A 105 -20.40 8.89 5.14
C SER A 105 -20.88 8.90 3.70
N ILE A 106 -19.98 8.84 2.70
CA ILE A 106 -20.36 8.97 1.29
C ILE A 106 -21.32 7.86 0.84
N GLY A 107 -22.34 8.21 0.06
CA GLY A 107 -23.22 7.25 -0.60
C GLY A 107 -22.50 6.44 -1.68
N VAL A 108 -23.12 5.37 -2.18
CA VAL A 108 -22.61 4.60 -3.32
C VAL A 108 -23.74 4.18 -4.28
N GLU A 109 -24.86 4.90 -4.25
CA GLU A 109 -26.07 4.58 -5.01
C GLU A 109 -25.99 5.06 -6.46
N ASN A 110 -25.28 6.16 -6.72
CA ASN A 110 -25.04 6.68 -8.07
C ASN A 110 -23.56 6.55 -8.48
N GLU A 111 -23.30 6.63 -9.79
CA GLU A 111 -21.97 6.42 -10.36
C GLU A 111 -20.94 7.50 -9.94
N GLN A 112 -21.37 8.74 -9.73
CA GLN A 112 -20.46 9.82 -9.33
C GLN A 112 -19.95 9.60 -7.91
N ASP A 113 -20.84 9.31 -6.97
CA ASP A 113 -20.49 8.99 -5.58
C ASP A 113 -19.71 7.67 -5.50
N ARG A 114 -20.05 6.67 -6.32
CA ARG A 114 -19.28 5.43 -6.44
C ARG A 114 -17.85 5.70 -6.90
N LEU A 115 -17.66 6.52 -7.92
CA LEU A 115 -16.32 6.91 -8.40
C LEU A 115 -15.55 7.71 -7.32
N MET A 116 -16.24 8.61 -6.63
CA MET A 116 -15.64 9.40 -5.57
C MET A 116 -15.24 8.55 -4.37
N PHE A 117 -16.08 7.60 -3.96
CA PHE A 117 -15.76 6.58 -2.96
C PHE A 117 -14.51 5.79 -3.36
N LYS A 118 -14.42 5.34 -4.62
CA LYS A 118 -13.22 4.65 -5.12
C LYS A 118 -11.97 5.52 -4.96
N LYS A 119 -12.02 6.81 -5.33
CA LYS A 119 -10.90 7.75 -5.18
C LYS A 119 -10.51 7.96 -3.71
N ILE A 120 -11.48 8.16 -2.81
CA ILE A 120 -11.26 8.31 -1.37
C ILE A 120 -10.63 7.04 -0.79
N PHE A 121 -11.14 5.86 -1.16
CA PHE A 121 -10.61 4.59 -0.72
C PHE A 121 -9.14 4.41 -1.14
N ILE A 122 -8.80 4.73 -2.40
CA ILE A 122 -7.41 4.67 -2.87
C ILE A 122 -6.50 5.62 -2.08
N LEU A 123 -6.91 6.86 -1.84
CA LEU A 123 -6.15 7.79 -0.98
C LEU A 123 -5.98 7.26 0.44
N TYR A 124 -7.06 6.73 1.02
CA TYR A 124 -7.08 6.17 2.36
C TYR A 124 -6.11 4.99 2.47
N ILE A 125 -6.20 4.00 1.57
CA ILE A 125 -5.38 2.79 1.67
C ILE A 125 -3.90 3.10 1.42
N GLN A 126 -3.60 4.08 0.55
CA GLN A 126 -2.25 4.60 0.39
C GLN A 126 -1.73 5.22 1.69
N MET A 127 -2.47 6.14 2.30
CA MET A 127 -1.99 6.85 3.49
C MET A 127 -1.96 5.99 4.76
N ALA A 128 -2.95 5.13 4.94
CA ALA A 128 -3.09 4.33 6.15
C ALA A 128 -2.13 3.13 6.16
N PHE A 129 -1.88 2.55 4.99
CA PHE A 129 -1.36 1.18 4.92
C PHE A 129 -0.24 0.99 3.91
N LEU A 130 -0.47 1.34 2.64
CA LEU A 130 0.45 0.99 1.56
C LEU A 130 1.63 1.93 1.46
N LEU A 131 1.49 3.21 1.76
CA LEU A 131 2.51 4.25 1.58
C LEU A 131 2.48 5.27 2.75
N PRO A 132 2.40 4.82 4.01
CA PRO A 132 2.25 5.74 5.13
C PRO A 132 3.44 6.70 5.23
N THR A 133 3.13 7.97 5.38
CA THR A 133 4.09 9.04 5.65
C THR A 133 3.92 9.54 7.08
N THR A 134 4.97 10.14 7.64
CA THR A 134 4.90 10.82 8.95
C THR A 134 3.98 12.05 8.93
N ILE A 135 3.75 12.62 7.75
CA ILE A 135 2.79 13.71 7.54
C ILE A 135 1.39 13.10 7.44
N ASN A 136 0.45 13.58 8.24
CA ASN A 136 -0.94 13.09 8.29
C ASN A 136 -1.87 13.69 7.21
N LYS A 137 -1.31 14.44 6.26
CA LYS A 137 -2.00 15.12 5.15
C LYS A 137 -1.68 14.46 3.82
N ILE A 138 -2.62 14.53 2.88
CA ILE A 138 -2.42 14.04 1.51
C ILE A 138 -1.23 14.75 0.85
N SER A 139 -0.28 13.95 0.36
CA SER A 139 0.83 14.41 -0.47
C SER A 139 0.46 14.34 -1.95
N PRO A 140 1.06 15.19 -2.82
CA PRO A 140 0.87 15.11 -4.28
C PRO A 140 1.11 13.72 -4.88
N MET A 141 1.96 12.88 -4.27
CA MET A 141 2.18 11.51 -4.73
C MET A 141 0.94 10.61 -4.61
N HIS A 142 0.09 10.84 -3.61
CA HIS A 142 -1.16 10.06 -3.46
C HIS A 142 -2.19 10.50 -4.51
N LEU A 143 -2.21 11.80 -4.83
CA LEU A 143 -3.15 12.38 -5.80
C LEU A 143 -2.91 11.91 -7.24
N ALA A 144 -1.67 11.55 -7.58
CA ALA A 144 -1.35 11.07 -8.93
C ALA A 144 -2.20 9.86 -9.35
N LEU A 145 -2.47 8.94 -8.42
CA LEU A 145 -3.17 7.69 -8.69
C LEU A 145 -4.67 7.87 -8.92
N ILE A 146 -5.33 8.78 -8.20
CA ILE A 146 -6.79 8.98 -8.34
C ILE A 146 -7.21 9.61 -9.67
N PHE A 147 -6.26 10.10 -10.47
CA PHE A 147 -6.50 10.61 -11.82
C PHE A 147 -6.39 9.54 -12.92
N LYS A 148 -6.00 8.32 -12.55
CA LYS A 148 -5.85 7.16 -13.45
C LYS A 148 -6.61 5.96 -12.92
N MET A 149 -7.88 6.19 -12.55
CA MET A 149 -8.75 5.16 -11.97
C MET A 149 -8.96 3.95 -12.89
N ASP A 150 -8.89 4.16 -14.20
CA ASP A 150 -8.92 3.13 -15.24
C ASP A 150 -7.78 2.11 -15.11
N LYS A 151 -6.61 2.55 -14.60
CA LYS A 151 -5.40 1.71 -14.48
C LYS A 151 -5.15 1.19 -13.07
N ILE A 152 -6.01 1.51 -12.11
CA ILE A 152 -5.79 1.19 -10.70
C ILE A 152 -5.73 -0.31 -10.45
N THR A 153 -6.59 -1.09 -11.09
CA THR A 153 -6.64 -2.55 -10.93
C THR A 153 -5.50 -3.26 -11.67
N GLU A 154 -5.05 -2.70 -12.79
CA GLU A 154 -4.03 -3.28 -13.67
C GLU A 154 -2.60 -2.92 -13.24
N GLY A 155 -2.43 -1.87 -12.44
CA GLY A 155 -1.12 -1.36 -12.06
C GLY A 155 -0.38 -2.25 -11.05
N ASN A 156 0.95 -2.17 -11.11
CA ASN A 156 1.84 -2.99 -10.29
C ASN A 156 1.98 -2.42 -8.86
N TRP A 157 1.00 -2.70 -8.01
CA TRP A 157 1.01 -2.32 -6.59
C TRP A 157 2.16 -2.95 -5.82
N GLY A 158 2.52 -4.20 -6.13
CA GLY A 158 3.68 -4.86 -5.53
C GLY A 158 4.97 -4.06 -5.74
N ALA A 159 5.24 -3.61 -6.97
CA ALA A 159 6.42 -2.81 -7.27
C ALA A 159 6.32 -1.40 -6.65
N HIS A 160 5.13 -0.81 -6.62
CA HIS A 160 4.92 0.49 -6.00
C HIS A 160 5.25 0.49 -4.50
N VAL A 161 4.76 -0.52 -3.77
CA VAL A 161 5.08 -0.74 -2.36
C VAL A 161 6.56 -1.03 -2.17
N LEU A 162 7.17 -1.88 -3.02
CA LEU A 162 8.61 -2.18 -2.95
C LEU A 162 9.47 -0.92 -3.06
N ASN A 163 9.18 -0.06 -4.04
CA ASN A 163 9.91 1.20 -4.24
C ASN A 163 9.83 2.09 -2.99
N PHE A 164 8.67 2.10 -2.32
CA PHE A 164 8.48 2.91 -1.13
C PHE A 164 9.18 2.31 0.11
N ILE A 165 9.24 0.99 0.25
CA ILE A 165 10.06 0.29 1.25
C ILE A 165 11.54 0.66 1.05
N ILE A 166 12.07 0.50 -0.17
CA ILE A 166 13.47 0.80 -0.51
C ILE A 166 13.80 2.26 -0.18
N LYS A 167 12.95 3.20 -0.62
CA LYS A 167 13.10 4.63 -0.35
C LYS A 167 13.06 4.94 1.14
N GLY A 168 12.17 4.27 1.86
CA GLY A 168 12.02 4.35 3.30
C GLY A 168 13.28 3.97 4.07
N ILE A 169 13.77 2.75 3.82
CA ILE A 169 14.98 2.20 4.41
C ILE A 169 16.21 3.03 4.03
N THR A 170 16.29 3.47 2.77
CA THR A 170 17.35 4.36 2.28
C THR A 170 17.40 5.66 3.08
N ASN A 171 16.25 6.31 3.29
CA ASN A 171 16.19 7.54 4.08
C ASN A 171 16.55 7.31 5.55
N TYR A 172 16.13 6.18 6.12
CA TYR A 172 16.45 5.81 7.50
C TYR A 172 17.96 5.58 7.69
N ARG A 173 18.56 4.69 6.86
CA ARG A 173 19.96 4.26 7.03
C ARG A 173 20.96 5.23 6.46
N LEU A 174 20.77 5.66 5.21
CA LEU A 174 21.77 6.48 4.50
C LEU A 174 21.61 7.96 4.80
N LYS A 175 20.37 8.44 4.95
CA LYS A 175 20.09 9.85 5.30
C LYS A 175 19.88 10.09 6.80
N LYS A 176 20.10 9.06 7.63
CA LYS A 176 20.03 9.12 9.10
C LYS A 176 18.73 9.73 9.64
N LYS A 177 17.59 9.52 8.96
CA LYS A 177 16.28 9.93 9.50
C LYS A 177 15.98 9.18 10.79
N LYS A 178 15.30 9.84 11.74
CA LYS A 178 14.94 9.24 13.04
C LYS A 178 13.88 8.13 12.91
N SER A 179 12.99 8.23 11.92
CA SER A 179 11.91 7.27 11.66
C SER A 179 12.13 6.51 10.36
N ILE A 180 11.66 5.27 10.33
CA ILE A 180 11.49 4.51 9.10
C ILE A 180 10.15 4.94 8.50
N ASP A 181 10.24 5.85 7.54
CA ASP A 181 9.16 6.07 6.57
C ASP A 181 9.18 4.86 5.60
N GLY A 182 8.10 4.51 4.90
CA GLY A 182 8.19 3.46 3.85
C GLY A 182 7.58 2.09 4.20
N CYS A 183 6.25 2.01 4.22
CA CYS A 183 5.47 0.78 4.43
C CYS A 183 5.92 -0.13 5.60
N PRO A 184 6.06 0.37 6.85
CA PRO A 184 6.44 -0.48 7.98
C PRO A 184 5.60 -1.74 8.13
N PHE A 185 4.30 -1.60 7.89
CA PHE A 185 3.36 -2.70 7.91
C PHE A 185 3.72 -3.75 6.86
N ALA A 186 3.87 -3.33 5.58
CA ALA A 186 4.22 -4.23 4.50
C ALA A 186 5.53 -4.99 4.78
N LEU A 187 6.57 -4.31 5.29
CA LEU A 187 7.83 -4.97 5.63
C LEU A 187 7.67 -6.06 6.70
N MET A 188 6.89 -5.80 7.74
CA MET A 188 6.58 -6.81 8.77
C MET A 188 5.73 -7.95 8.21
N THR A 189 4.72 -7.65 7.40
CA THR A 189 3.86 -8.66 6.78
C THR A 189 4.64 -9.57 5.84
N ILE A 190 5.55 -9.02 5.04
CA ILE A 190 6.46 -9.79 4.18
C ILE A 190 7.33 -10.71 5.04
N TYR A 191 7.91 -10.21 6.13
CA TYR A 191 8.72 -11.02 7.04
C TYR A 191 7.94 -12.21 7.62
N PHE A 192 6.72 -11.97 8.13
CA PHE A 192 5.87 -13.07 8.64
C PHE A 192 5.44 -14.05 7.56
N HIS A 193 5.16 -13.57 6.34
CA HIS A 193 4.83 -14.41 5.20
C HIS A 193 6.00 -15.32 4.82
N LEU A 194 7.21 -14.77 4.74
CA LEU A 194 8.42 -15.52 4.40
C LEU A 194 8.77 -16.57 5.47
N GLY A 195 8.58 -16.24 6.76
CA GLY A 195 8.79 -17.20 7.85
C GLY A 195 7.91 -18.44 7.72
N LYS A 196 6.60 -18.26 7.48
CA LYS A 196 5.65 -19.39 7.39
C LYS A 196 5.83 -20.27 6.14
N ASN A 197 6.29 -19.71 5.03
CA ASN A 197 6.47 -20.46 3.78
C ASN A 197 7.75 -21.30 3.74
N LYS A 198 8.68 -21.09 4.68
CA LYS A 198 9.91 -21.89 4.77
C LYS A 198 9.64 -23.31 5.27
N ASP A 199 8.66 -23.48 6.16
CA ASP A 199 8.30 -24.78 6.74
C ASP A 199 7.48 -25.67 5.78
N ASN A 200 7.00 -25.10 4.67
CA ASN A 200 6.14 -25.78 3.68
C ASN A 200 6.79 -25.80 2.28
N LYS A 201 8.00 -26.36 2.14
CA LYS A 201 8.72 -26.50 0.85
C LYS A 201 8.04 -27.41 -0.20
N GLY A 202 6.74 -27.68 -0.11
CA GLY A 202 6.03 -28.62 -0.99
C GLY A 202 4.59 -28.27 -1.37
N GLU A 203 4.01 -27.14 -0.93
CA GLU A 203 2.62 -26.79 -1.28
C GLU A 203 2.54 -25.35 -1.80
N GLU A 204 2.44 -25.21 -3.12
CA GLU A 204 2.47 -23.93 -3.85
C GLU A 204 1.17 -23.10 -3.71
N ASN A 205 0.26 -23.44 -2.79
CA ASN A 205 -1.08 -22.85 -2.76
C ASN A 205 -1.71 -22.71 -1.37
N ARG A 206 -0.94 -22.33 -0.35
CA ARG A 206 -1.56 -21.79 0.87
C ARG A 206 -1.87 -20.31 0.67
N GLY A 207 -3.12 -19.93 0.94
CA GLY A 207 -3.55 -18.53 0.92
C GLY A 207 -2.69 -17.64 1.83
N PRO A 208 -2.88 -16.30 1.77
CA PRO A 208 -2.14 -15.35 2.58
C PRO A 208 -2.09 -15.77 4.06
N PRO A 209 -1.00 -15.46 4.79
CA PRO A 209 -0.67 -16.08 6.08
C PRO A 209 -1.61 -15.73 7.24
N TRP A 210 -2.70 -15.00 6.97
CA TRP A 210 -3.76 -14.60 7.87
C TRP A 210 -5.14 -15.16 7.50
N ILE A 211 -5.27 -15.84 6.36
CA ILE A 211 -6.46 -16.65 6.09
C ILE A 211 -6.25 -17.95 6.85
N SER A 212 -6.81 -18.04 8.06
CA SER A 212 -7.07 -19.34 8.69
C SER A 212 -8.09 -20.06 7.82
N ASN A 213 -7.72 -21.21 7.28
CA ASN A 213 -8.67 -22.17 6.69
C ASN A 213 -9.73 -22.55 7.70
#